data_AF-A0A651HAF8-F1
#
_entry.id   AF-A0A651HAF8-F1
#
_cell.length_a   1.000
_cell.length_b   1.000
_cell.length_c   1.000
_cell.angle_alpha   90.00
_cell.angle_beta   90.00
_cell.angle_gamma   90.00
#
_symmetry.space_group_name_H-M   'P 1'
#
loop_
_entity.id
_entity.type
_entity.pdbx_description
1 polymer ?
#
loop_
_entity_poly.entity_id
_entity_poly.type
_entity_poly.pdbx_seq_one_letter_code
_entity_poly.pdbx_strand_id
1 'polypeptide(L)'
;MLRNFWLWIAVLVAAGLLAAGASALQEVRYQGTPRAQAEAYHIEVRESRAEVEACLEELDRNENFFRAQERLTGQLQSQLRSFEAMDPRGVPANVYDDYMEVFERYNASLPAWELRGESLRRVSERCRELTADHNVRADSLRGLMEEAGLWSPPPRSPLDDTVATDLGEDGPET
;
A
#
# COMPACT_ATOMS: atom_id res chain seq x y z
N MET A 1 55.63 43.59 -22.73
CA MET A 1 55.32 42.30 -22.06
C MET A 1 53.95 42.30 -21.37
N LEU A 2 53.53 43.38 -20.68
CA LEU A 2 52.20 43.42 -20.01
C LEU A 2 50.98 43.16 -20.91
N ARG A 3 51.01 43.55 -22.19
CA ARG A 3 49.87 43.39 -23.11
C ARG A 3 49.53 41.93 -23.43
N ASN A 4 50.53 41.04 -23.48
CA ASN A 4 50.29 39.60 -23.69
C ASN A 4 49.75 38.93 -22.42
N PHE A 5 50.15 39.40 -21.24
CA PHE A 5 49.67 38.85 -19.97
C PHE A 5 48.16 39.06 -19.79
N TRP A 6 47.67 40.26 -20.12
CA TRP A 6 46.23 40.56 -20.08
C TRP A 6 45.41 39.77 -21.11
N LEU A 7 45.97 39.50 -22.29
CA LEU A 7 45.31 38.65 -23.30
C LEU A 7 45.16 37.21 -22.80
N TRP A 8 46.19 36.65 -22.14
CA TRP A 8 46.10 35.31 -21.57
C TRP A 8 45.10 35.21 -20.42
N ILE A 9 45.01 36.23 -19.56
CA ILE A 9 43.99 36.28 -18.51
C ILE A 9 42.59 36.32 -19.12
N ALA A 10 42.35 37.17 -20.12
CA ALA A 10 41.06 37.26 -20.79
C ALA A 10 40.64 35.93 -21.45
N VAL A 11 41.58 35.22 -22.08
CA VAL A 11 41.34 33.90 -22.68
C VAL A 11 41.01 32.85 -21.61
N LEU A 12 41.73 32.82 -20.50
CA LEU A 12 41.47 31.86 -19.41
C LEU A 12 40.10 32.12 -18.74
N VAL A 13 39.74 33.39 -18.54
CA VAL A 13 38.41 33.76 -18.00
C VAL A 13 37.30 33.39 -18.98
N ALA A 14 37.47 33.67 -20.27
CA ALA A 14 36.50 33.29 -21.29
C ALA A 14 36.34 31.77 -21.41
N ALA A 15 37.43 31.01 -21.36
CA ALA A 15 37.41 29.55 -21.38
C ALA A 15 36.72 28.97 -20.12
N GLY A 16 36.98 29.55 -18.95
CA GLY A 16 36.30 29.15 -17.71
C GLY A 16 34.79 29.42 -17.74
N LEU A 17 34.36 30.57 -18.26
CA LEU A 17 32.96 30.91 -18.44
C LEU A 17 32.26 29.98 -19.44
N LEU A 18 32.93 29.63 -20.55
CA LEU A 18 32.39 28.69 -21.53
C LEU A 18 32.26 27.27 -20.96
N ALA A 19 33.24 26.81 -20.18
CA ALA A 19 33.17 25.51 -19.52
C ALA A 19 32.03 25.44 -18.50
N ALA A 20 31.85 26.48 -17.69
CA ALA A 20 30.75 26.58 -16.73
C ALA A 20 29.37 26.69 -17.41
N GLY A 21 29.29 27.42 -18.53
CA GLY A 21 28.07 27.49 -19.34
C GLY A 21 27.71 26.14 -19.98
N ALA A 22 28.71 25.39 -20.46
CA ALA A 22 28.51 24.08 -21.06
C ALA A 22 28.05 23.05 -20.03
N SER A 23 28.62 23.03 -18.82
CA SER A 23 28.20 22.12 -17.75
C SER A 23 26.77 22.42 -17.28
N ALA A 24 26.42 23.69 -17.11
CA ALA A 24 25.05 24.08 -16.73
C ALA A 24 24.01 23.67 -17.78
N LEU A 25 24.32 23.80 -19.07
CA LEU A 25 23.45 23.35 -20.17
C LEU A 25 23.28 21.82 -20.21
N GLN A 26 24.30 21.08 -19.79
CA GLN A 26 24.29 19.63 -19.76
C GLN A 26 23.42 19.08 -18.62
N GLU A 27 23.47 19.73 -17.45
CA GLU A 27 22.62 19.44 -16.29
C GLU A 27 21.13 19.63 -16.62
N VAL A 28 20.78 20.75 -17.25
CA VAL A 28 19.38 21.05 -17.65
C VAL A 28 18.89 20.06 -18.69
N ARG A 29 19.74 19.63 -19.63
CA ARG A 29 19.39 18.57 -20.59
C ARG A 29 19.23 17.21 -19.92
N TYR A 30 20.07 16.88 -18.94
CA TYR A 30 19.99 15.62 -18.21
C TYR A 30 18.68 15.51 -17.43
N GLN A 31 18.26 16.58 -16.75
CA GLN A 31 16.98 16.64 -16.02
C GLN A 31 15.76 16.42 -16.92
N GLY A 32 15.84 16.77 -18.21
CA GLY A 32 14.77 16.51 -19.19
C GLY A 32 14.75 15.07 -19.72
N THR A 33 15.73 14.22 -19.40
CA THR A 33 15.79 12.85 -19.92
C THR A 33 14.85 11.90 -19.18
N PRO A 34 14.27 10.89 -19.85
CA PRO A 34 13.51 9.82 -19.21
C PRO A 34 14.29 9.12 -18.10
N ARG A 35 15.63 9.04 -18.21
CA ARG A 35 16.51 8.45 -17.20
C ARG A 35 16.53 9.24 -15.90
N ALA A 36 16.71 10.56 -15.95
CA ALA A 36 16.69 11.40 -14.76
C ALA A 36 15.29 11.43 -14.11
N GLN A 37 14.23 11.40 -14.92
CA GLN A 37 12.86 11.28 -14.44
C GLN A 37 12.62 9.93 -13.75
N ALA A 38 13.09 8.82 -14.32
CA ALA A 38 13.01 7.50 -13.71
C ALA A 38 13.77 7.42 -12.36
N GLU A 39 14.97 8.01 -12.27
CA GLU A 39 15.75 8.09 -11.03
C GLU A 39 15.00 8.87 -9.93
N ALA A 40 14.32 9.96 -10.27
CA ALA A 40 13.46 10.70 -9.34
C ALA A 40 12.25 9.86 -8.89
N TYR A 41 11.53 9.23 -9.84
CA TYR A 41 10.37 8.38 -9.54
C TYR A 41 10.71 7.14 -8.71
N HIS A 42 11.94 6.62 -8.79
CA HIS A 42 12.40 5.53 -7.92
C HIS A 42 12.31 5.87 -6.43
N ILE A 43 12.56 7.13 -6.07
CA ILE A 43 12.48 7.59 -4.67
C ILE A 43 11.02 7.56 -4.23
N GLU A 44 10.11 8.12 -5.03
CA GLU A 44 8.67 8.17 -4.74
C GLU A 44 8.03 6.77 -4.64
N VAL A 45 8.43 5.84 -5.52
CA VAL A 45 7.97 4.45 -5.46
C VAL A 45 8.49 3.74 -4.21
N ARG A 46 9.73 4.03 -3.77
CA ARG A 46 10.27 3.48 -2.53
C ARG A 46 9.55 4.05 -1.30
N GLU A 47 9.28 5.34 -1.28
CA GLU A 47 8.56 6.01 -0.19
C GLU A 47 7.13 5.48 -0.06
N SER A 48 6.37 5.44 -1.17
CA SER A 48 5.02 4.87 -1.18
C SER A 48 4.99 3.40 -0.77
N ARG A 49 6.01 2.62 -1.12
CA ARG A 49 6.14 1.24 -0.64
C ARG A 49 6.27 1.17 0.89
N ALA A 50 7.11 2.02 1.48
CA ALA A 50 7.28 2.06 2.92
C ALA A 50 5.98 2.48 3.64
N GLU A 51 5.20 3.38 3.05
CA GLU A 51 3.87 3.77 3.55
C GLU A 51 2.87 2.59 3.51
N VAL A 52 2.85 1.83 2.41
CA VAL A 52 2.03 0.61 2.29
C VAL A 52 2.44 -0.42 3.35
N GLU A 53 3.73 -0.69 3.48
CA GLU A 53 4.26 -1.64 4.47
C GLU A 53 3.87 -1.24 5.91
N ALA A 54 4.04 0.04 6.26
CA ALA A 54 3.62 0.57 7.57
C ALA A 54 2.11 0.46 7.78
N CYS A 55 1.30 0.70 6.73
CA CYS A 55 -0.15 0.55 6.82
C CYS A 55 -0.57 -0.91 7.06
N LEU A 56 0.04 -1.85 6.34
CA LEU A 56 -0.24 -3.28 6.51
C LEU A 56 0.14 -3.78 7.90
N GLU A 57 1.23 -3.27 8.48
CA GLU A 57 1.60 -3.56 9.86
C GLU A 57 0.55 -3.02 10.87
N GLU A 58 0.02 -1.82 10.62
CA GLU A 58 -1.07 -1.26 11.42
C GLU A 58 -2.38 -2.05 11.27
N LEU A 59 -2.68 -2.52 10.05
CA LEU A 59 -3.83 -3.36 9.76
C LEU A 59 -3.76 -4.66 10.56
N ASP A 60 -2.61 -5.36 10.53
CA ASP A 60 -2.41 -6.60 11.30
C ASP A 60 -2.59 -6.38 12.81
N ARG A 61 -2.06 -5.28 13.36
CA ARG A 61 -2.29 -4.91 14.77
C ARG A 61 -3.79 -4.73 15.05
N ASN A 62 -4.51 -4.00 14.19
CA ASN A 62 -5.95 -3.79 14.37
C ASN A 62 -6.75 -5.08 14.26
N GLU A 63 -6.41 -5.98 13.33
CA GLU A 63 -7.02 -7.30 13.22
C GLU A 63 -6.82 -8.13 14.49
N ASN A 64 -5.59 -8.14 15.02
CA ASN A 64 -5.28 -8.86 16.24
C ASN A 64 -6.08 -8.34 17.45
N PHE A 65 -6.21 -7.01 17.60
CA PHE A 65 -7.05 -6.41 18.64
C PHE A 65 -8.54 -6.72 18.44
N PHE A 66 -9.03 -6.64 17.21
CA PHE A 66 -10.43 -6.95 16.90
C PHE A 66 -10.75 -8.42 17.22
N ARG A 67 -9.91 -9.36 16.78
CA ARG A 67 -10.07 -10.80 17.10
C ARG A 67 -10.02 -11.07 18.60
N ALA A 68 -9.17 -10.36 19.35
CA ALA A 68 -9.14 -10.50 20.80
C ALA A 68 -10.46 -10.05 21.45
N GLN A 69 -11.01 -8.90 21.03
CA GLN A 69 -12.29 -8.41 21.51
C GLN A 69 -13.46 -9.33 21.09
N GLU A 70 -13.46 -9.80 19.85
CA GLU A 70 -14.47 -10.73 19.32
C GLU A 70 -14.52 -12.02 20.13
N ARG A 71 -13.37 -12.59 20.52
CA ARG A 71 -13.32 -13.77 21.40
C ARG A 71 -13.96 -13.52 22.76
N LEU A 72 -13.67 -12.36 23.38
CA LEU A 72 -14.27 -11.99 24.67
C LEU A 72 -15.79 -11.86 24.55
N THR A 73 -16.27 -11.08 23.57
CA THR A 73 -17.70 -10.88 23.32
C THR A 73 -18.41 -12.20 23.02
N GLY A 74 -17.81 -13.06 22.19
CA GLY A 74 -18.33 -14.38 21.85
C GLY A 74 -18.38 -15.33 23.06
N GLN A 75 -17.38 -15.29 23.95
CA GLN A 75 -17.39 -16.07 25.18
C GLN A 75 -18.53 -15.65 26.12
N LEU A 76 -18.75 -14.34 26.28
CA LEU A 76 -19.85 -13.81 27.10
C LEU A 76 -21.21 -14.19 26.50
N GLN A 77 -21.37 -14.06 25.18
CA GLN A 77 -22.57 -14.50 24.47
C GLN A 77 -22.82 -16.01 24.64
N SER A 78 -21.77 -16.83 24.59
CA SER A 78 -21.89 -18.27 24.82
C SER A 78 -22.34 -18.60 26.24
N GLN A 79 -21.85 -17.86 27.24
CA GLN A 79 -22.28 -18.03 28.63
C GLN A 79 -23.74 -17.62 28.82
N LEU A 80 -24.19 -16.51 28.25
CA LEU A 80 -25.61 -16.11 28.26
C LEU A 80 -26.50 -17.21 27.70
N ARG A 81 -26.17 -17.71 26.50
CA ARG A 81 -26.91 -18.82 25.87
C ARG A 81 -26.95 -20.07 26.73
N SER A 82 -25.90 -20.33 27.51
CA SER A 82 -25.87 -21.49 28.41
C SER A 82 -26.84 -21.35 29.59
N PHE A 83 -27.00 -20.15 30.15
CA PHE A 83 -28.02 -19.88 31.18
C PHE A 83 -29.43 -19.95 30.61
N GLU A 84 -29.65 -19.34 29.44
CA GLU A 84 -30.94 -19.32 28.76
C GLU A 84 -31.40 -20.72 28.31
N ALA A 85 -30.46 -21.64 28.05
CA ALA A 85 -30.76 -23.01 27.68
C ALA A 85 -31.16 -23.93 28.86
N MET A 86 -31.00 -23.49 30.11
CA MET A 86 -31.25 -24.36 31.28
C MET A 86 -32.74 -24.68 31.49
N ASP A 87 -33.63 -23.71 31.28
CA ASP A 87 -35.09 -23.90 31.34
C ASP A 87 -35.76 -23.05 30.24
N PRO A 88 -36.62 -23.66 29.40
CA PRO A 88 -37.28 -22.95 28.31
C PRO A 88 -38.24 -21.84 28.76
N ARG A 89 -38.60 -21.79 30.05
CA ARG A 89 -39.45 -20.74 30.64
C ARG A 89 -38.65 -19.50 31.09
N GLY A 90 -37.32 -19.55 31.04
CA GLY A 90 -36.43 -18.45 31.42
C GLY A 90 -35.30 -18.90 32.36
N VAL A 91 -34.43 -17.96 32.72
CA VAL A 91 -33.27 -18.23 33.59
C VAL A 91 -33.72 -18.55 35.03
N PRO A 92 -33.29 -19.67 35.63
CA PRO A 92 -33.67 -20.04 36.99
C PRO A 92 -33.23 -19.02 38.05
N ALA A 93 -34.06 -18.80 39.07
CA ALA A 93 -33.81 -17.78 40.10
C ALA A 93 -32.51 -17.97 40.89
N ASN A 94 -32.05 -19.22 41.05
CA ASN A 94 -30.82 -19.54 41.78
C ASN A 94 -29.52 -19.19 41.02
N VAL A 95 -29.59 -18.88 39.72
CA VAL A 95 -28.45 -18.47 38.89
C VAL A 95 -28.67 -17.09 38.24
N TYR A 96 -29.76 -16.41 38.61
CA TYR A 96 -30.17 -15.17 37.97
C TYR A 96 -29.16 -14.03 38.18
N ASP A 97 -28.57 -13.93 39.36
CA ASP A 97 -27.56 -12.90 39.67
C ASP A 97 -26.30 -13.10 38.81
N ASP A 98 -25.82 -14.34 38.66
CA ASP A 98 -24.69 -14.68 37.79
C ASP A 98 -25.00 -14.37 36.31
N TYR A 99 -26.22 -14.68 35.86
CA TYR A 99 -26.69 -14.34 34.52
C TYR A 99 -26.67 -12.82 34.29
N MET A 100 -27.18 -12.04 35.24
CA MET A 100 -27.22 -10.58 35.14
C MET A 100 -25.81 -9.99 35.08
N GLU A 101 -24.87 -10.50 35.86
CA GLU A 101 -23.46 -10.07 35.79
C GLU A 101 -22.85 -10.32 34.40
N VAL A 102 -23.06 -11.51 33.83
CA VAL A 102 -22.57 -11.83 32.48
C VAL A 102 -23.27 -10.98 31.43
N PHE A 103 -24.57 -10.70 31.59
CA PHE A 103 -25.36 -9.88 30.68
C PHE A 103 -24.87 -8.44 30.66
N GLU A 104 -24.60 -7.85 31.83
CA GLU A 104 -24.03 -6.52 31.94
C GLU A 104 -22.64 -6.44 31.31
N ARG A 105 -21.77 -7.43 31.57
CA ARG A 105 -20.44 -7.52 30.95
C ARG A 105 -20.52 -7.66 29.43
N TYR A 106 -21.44 -8.47 28.92
CA TYR A 106 -21.69 -8.62 27.49
C TYR A 106 -22.08 -7.27 26.87
N ASN A 107 -23.09 -6.60 27.43
CA ASN A 107 -23.54 -5.30 26.93
C ASN A 107 -22.44 -4.24 27.00
N ALA A 108 -21.65 -4.22 28.08
CA ALA A 108 -20.50 -3.32 28.21
C ALA A 108 -19.40 -3.60 27.17
N SER A 109 -19.31 -4.83 26.66
CA SER A 109 -18.33 -5.21 25.63
C SER A 109 -18.72 -4.79 24.21
N LEU A 110 -20.02 -4.58 23.94
CA LEU A 110 -20.52 -4.29 22.59
C LEU A 110 -20.00 -2.96 22.01
N PRO A 111 -20.00 -1.83 22.74
CA PRO A 111 -19.45 -0.57 22.20
C PRO A 111 -17.97 -0.70 21.85
N ALA A 112 -17.18 -1.41 22.66
CA ALA A 112 -15.77 -1.64 22.38
C ALA A 112 -15.59 -2.51 21.13
N TRP A 113 -16.40 -3.56 20.96
CA TRP A 113 -16.37 -4.40 19.76
C TRP A 113 -16.71 -3.61 18.49
N GLU A 114 -17.75 -2.77 18.53
CA GLU A 114 -18.16 -1.93 17.40
C GLU A 114 -17.08 -0.91 17.02
N LEU A 115 -16.52 -0.19 18.01
CA LEU A 115 -15.43 0.77 17.79
C LEU A 115 -14.20 0.12 17.17
N ARG A 116 -13.87 -1.12 17.58
CA ARG A 116 -12.75 -1.88 16.99
C ARG A 116 -13.06 -2.30 15.55
N GLY A 117 -14.29 -2.73 15.27
CA GLY A 117 -14.72 -3.04 13.91
C GLY A 117 -14.67 -1.83 12.97
N GLU A 118 -15.08 -0.66 13.45
CA GLU A 118 -14.95 0.59 12.70
C GLU A 118 -13.48 1.00 12.48
N SER A 119 -12.64 0.87 13.50
CA SER A 119 -11.19 1.12 13.38
C SER A 119 -10.56 0.22 12.31
N LEU A 120 -10.85 -1.09 12.37
CA LEU A 120 -10.33 -2.06 11.42
C LEU A 120 -10.75 -1.74 9.98
N ARG A 121 -12.03 -1.38 9.78
CA ARG A 121 -12.54 -0.97 8.46
C ARG A 121 -11.84 0.28 7.92
N ARG A 122 -11.69 1.32 8.74
CA ARG A 122 -10.99 2.56 8.33
C ARG A 122 -9.53 2.30 7.95
N VAL A 123 -8.81 1.50 8.74
CA VAL A 123 -7.42 1.16 8.42
C VAL A 123 -7.34 0.32 7.14
N SER A 124 -8.26 -0.65 6.96
CA SER A 124 -8.33 -1.46 5.74
C SER A 124 -8.60 -0.60 4.49
N GLU A 125 -9.51 0.36 4.56
CA GLU A 125 -9.82 1.28 3.46
C GLU A 125 -8.59 2.12 3.11
N ARG A 126 -7.95 2.72 4.12
CA ARG A 126 -6.71 3.50 3.93
C ARG A 126 -5.59 2.68 3.29
N CYS A 127 -5.37 1.43 3.72
CA CYS A 127 -4.32 0.60 3.13
C CYS A 127 -4.63 0.22 1.67
N ARG A 128 -5.91 0.07 1.30
CA ARG A 128 -6.31 -0.15 -0.11
C ARG A 128 -6.00 1.08 -0.95
N GLU A 129 -6.30 2.28 -0.46
CA GLU A 129 -6.00 3.54 -1.15
C GLU A 129 -4.49 3.72 -1.36
N LEU A 130 -3.68 3.52 -0.31
CA LEU A 130 -2.21 3.61 -0.41
C LEU A 130 -1.64 2.58 -1.37
N THR A 131 -2.17 1.35 -1.37
CA THR A 131 -1.74 0.30 -2.32
C THR A 131 -2.09 0.68 -3.75
N ALA A 132 -3.27 1.25 -3.98
CA ALA A 132 -3.67 1.72 -5.31
C ALA A 132 -2.75 2.86 -5.80
N ASP A 133 -2.45 3.83 -4.94
CA ASP A 133 -1.53 4.93 -5.26
C ASP A 133 -0.10 4.40 -5.55
N HIS A 134 0.41 3.49 -4.72
CA HIS A 134 1.70 2.84 -4.97
C HIS A 134 1.73 2.14 -6.34
N ASN A 135 0.67 1.41 -6.71
CA ASN A 135 0.60 0.73 -8.00
C ASN A 135 0.63 1.72 -9.17
N VAL A 136 -0.09 2.85 -9.08
CA VAL A 136 -0.06 3.91 -10.09
C VAL A 136 1.35 4.48 -10.24
N ARG A 137 2.05 4.74 -9.14
CA ARG A 137 3.45 5.23 -9.17
C ARG A 137 4.41 4.20 -9.74
N ALA A 138 4.26 2.93 -9.36
CA ALA A 138 5.09 1.84 -9.86
C ALA A 138 4.90 1.61 -11.37
N ASP A 139 3.66 1.71 -11.86
CA ASP A 139 3.35 1.59 -13.28
C ASP A 139 3.89 2.81 -14.06
N SER A 140 3.80 4.01 -13.49
CA SER A 140 4.38 5.22 -14.09
C SER A 140 5.90 5.13 -14.21
N LEU A 141 6.57 4.67 -13.15
CA LEU A 141 8.01 4.40 -13.18
C LEU A 141 8.36 3.34 -14.24
N ARG A 142 7.58 2.26 -14.34
CA ARG A 142 7.79 1.22 -15.37
C ARG A 142 7.73 1.82 -16.77
N GLY A 143 6.72 2.65 -17.05
CA GLY A 143 6.60 3.36 -18.33
C GLY A 143 7.83 4.23 -18.64
N LEU A 144 8.31 5.01 -17.67
CA LEU A 144 9.52 5.83 -17.83
C LEU A 144 10.78 4.97 -18.07
N MET A 145 10.92 3.85 -17.37
CA MET A 145 12.04 2.93 -17.58
C MET A 145 11.98 2.26 -18.95
N GLU A 146 10.79 1.93 -19.47
CA GLU A 146 10.58 1.42 -20.82
C GLU A 146 10.98 2.46 -21.88
N GLU A 147 10.50 3.70 -21.75
CA GLU A 147 10.86 4.81 -22.65
C GLU A 147 12.37 5.12 -22.63
N ALA A 148 13.01 4.98 -21.46
CA ALA A 148 14.45 5.16 -21.30
C ALA A 148 15.27 3.97 -21.85
N GLY A 149 14.63 2.88 -22.26
CA GLY A 149 15.31 1.63 -22.67
C GLY A 149 16.02 0.91 -21.52
N LEU A 150 15.62 1.19 -20.27
CA LEU A 150 16.19 0.64 -19.03
C LEU A 150 15.42 -0.57 -18.50
N TRP A 151 14.22 -0.80 -19.02
CA TRP A 151 13.40 -1.96 -18.70
C TRP A 151 13.28 -2.87 -19.92
N SER A 152 13.41 -4.18 -19.68
CA SER A 152 12.98 -5.20 -20.63
C SER A 152 11.99 -6.09 -19.87
N PRO A 153 10.72 -6.19 -20.32
CA PRO A 153 9.79 -7.09 -19.68
C PRO A 153 10.35 -8.51 -19.71
N PRO A 154 10.06 -9.35 -18.70
CA PRO A 154 10.46 -10.75 -18.73
C PRO A 154 9.96 -11.38 -20.04
N PRO A 155 10.74 -12.29 -20.66
CA PRO A 155 10.28 -12.97 -21.86
C PRO A 155 8.94 -13.63 -21.56
N ARG A 156 7.94 -13.40 -22.43
CA ARG A 156 6.63 -14.05 -22.29
C ARG A 156 6.85 -15.55 -22.20
N SER A 157 6.29 -16.17 -21.17
CA SER A 157 6.34 -17.62 -21.05
C SER A 157 5.54 -18.23 -22.21
N PRO A 158 6.06 -19.23 -22.93
CA PRO A 158 5.30 -19.95 -23.96
C PRO A 158 3.97 -20.55 -23.45
N LEU A 159 3.79 -20.63 -22.13
CA LEU A 159 2.55 -21.13 -21.51
C LEU A 159 1.38 -20.12 -21.60
N ASP A 160 1.64 -18.82 -21.75
CA ASP A 160 0.56 -17.80 -21.88
C ASP A 160 -0.19 -17.91 -23.22
N ASP A 161 0.47 -18.37 -24.28
CA ASP A 161 -0.13 -18.50 -25.62
C ASP A 161 -1.04 -19.72 -25.73
N THR A 162 -0.90 -20.71 -24.82
CA THR A 162 -1.68 -21.96 -24.86
C THR A 162 -3.07 -21.85 -24.23
N VAL A 163 -3.33 -20.86 -23.37
CA VAL A 163 -4.65 -20.67 -22.74
C VAL A 163 -5.61 -19.95 -23.69
N ALA A 164 -5.09 -19.16 -24.63
CA ALA A 164 -5.92 -18.43 -25.60
C ALA A 164 -6.49 -19.30 -26.73
N THR A 165 -6.04 -20.55 -26.88
CA THR A 165 -6.46 -21.43 -27.98
C THR A 165 -7.55 -22.44 -27.61
N ASP A 166 -7.94 -22.57 -26.34
CA ASP A 166 -8.87 -23.62 -25.86
C ASP A 166 -10.29 -23.12 -25.55
N LEU A 167 -10.65 -21.91 -26.02
CA LEU A 167 -12.02 -21.36 -25.92
C LEU A 167 -12.69 -21.19 -27.31
N GLY A 168 -12.21 -21.92 -28.31
CA GLY A 168 -12.79 -21.94 -29.66
C GLY A 168 -13.62 -23.19 -29.92
N GLU A 169 -14.90 -22.98 -30.22
CA GLU A 169 -15.80 -23.89 -30.95
C GLU A 169 -16.45 -25.06 -30.19
N ASP A 170 -17.48 -24.74 -29.40
CA ASP A 170 -18.69 -25.58 -29.36
C ASP A 170 -19.89 -24.68 -29.72
N GLY A 171 -20.07 -24.47 -31.03
CA GLY A 171 -21.31 -23.95 -31.57
C GLY A 171 -22.36 -25.07 -31.59
N PRO A 172 -23.61 -24.81 -31.18
CA PRO A 172 -24.64 -25.85 -31.21
C PRO A 172 -24.99 -26.19 -32.68
N GLU A 173 -24.63 -27.40 -33.11
CA GLU A 173 -25.29 -28.02 -34.25
C GLU A 173 -26.74 -28.35 -33.86
N THR A 174 -27.62 -27.92 -34.75
CA THR A 174 -29.09 -28.05 -34.84
C THR A 174 -29.77 -29.18 -34.06
#